data_AF-A0A2X1KFZ2-F1
#
_entry.id   AF-A0A2X1KFZ2-F1
#
_cell.length_a   1.000
_cell.length_b   1.000
_cell.length_c   1.000
_cell.angle_alpha   90.00
_cell.angle_beta   90.00
_cell.angle_gamma   90.00
#
_symmetry.space_group_name_H-M   'P 1'
#
loop_
_entity.id
_entity.type
_entity.pdbx_description
1 polymer ?
#
loop_
_entity_poly.entity_id
_entity_poly.type
_entity_poly.pdbx_seq_one_letter_code
_entity_poly.pdbx_strand_id
1 'polypeptide(L)'
;MRGVVLIYPARQRTPERRTPLRDVVALLAGYPQVVALGINCIALENTTAALQHLHGLTVLPLVVYPNSGEHYDAVSKTWHHHGEHCAQLADYLPQWQAAGARLIGGCCRTTPADIAALKARS
;
A
#
# COMPACT_ATOMS: atom_id res chain seq x y z
N MET A 1 21.20 1.57 12.27
CA MET A 1 20.24 2.36 11.46
C MET A 1 18.85 1.76 11.64
N ARG A 2 17.79 2.57 11.75
CA ARG A 2 16.38 2.10 11.79
C ARG A 2 15.76 2.29 10.40
N GLY A 3 14.85 1.42 9.98
CA GLY A 3 14.33 1.38 8.62
C GLY A 3 12.85 0.96 8.51
N VAL A 4 12.28 1.25 7.35
CA VAL A 4 10.90 0.90 6.96
C VAL A 4 10.97 -0.17 5.86
N VAL A 5 10.15 -1.21 5.95
CA VAL A 5 10.08 -2.26 4.92
C VAL A 5 8.78 -2.14 4.13
N LEU A 6 8.90 -1.93 2.82
CA LEU A 6 7.76 -1.92 1.89
C LEU A 6 7.68 -3.23 1.12
N ILE A 7 6.52 -3.88 1.20
CA ILE A 7 6.20 -5.12 0.52
C ILE A 7 5.48 -4.77 -0.78
N TYR A 8 5.99 -5.31 -1.88
CA TYR A 8 5.46 -5.11 -3.23
C TYR A 8 4.77 -6.40 -3.70
N PRO A 9 3.43 -6.47 -3.71
CA PRO A 9 2.72 -7.60 -4.28
C PRO A 9 2.95 -7.65 -5.80
N ALA A 10 3.80 -8.58 -6.24
CA ALA A 10 4.06 -8.76 -7.66
C ALA A 10 2.81 -9.27 -8.37
N ARG A 11 2.11 -8.38 -9.12
CA ARG A 11 0.90 -8.71 -9.90
C ARG A 11 1.13 -9.82 -10.94
N GLN A 12 2.37 -10.03 -11.39
CA GLN A 12 2.72 -10.95 -12.49
C GLN A 12 3.55 -12.17 -12.04
N ARG A 13 3.73 -12.37 -10.73
CA ARG A 13 4.30 -13.63 -10.25
C ARG A 13 3.17 -14.64 -10.11
N THR A 14 3.44 -15.83 -10.62
CA THR A 14 2.63 -17.02 -10.36
C THR A 14 2.51 -17.22 -8.83
N PRO A 15 1.38 -17.76 -8.34
CA PRO A 15 1.10 -17.87 -6.90
C PRO A 15 2.26 -18.49 -6.09
N GLU A 16 2.95 -19.47 -6.66
CA GLU A 16 4.08 -20.18 -6.07
C GLU A 16 5.34 -19.33 -5.84
N ARG A 17 5.47 -18.15 -6.47
CA ARG A 17 6.58 -17.21 -6.28
C ARG A 17 6.26 -16.06 -5.33
N ARG A 18 5.11 -16.09 -4.64
CA ARG A 18 4.70 -15.08 -3.66
C ARG A 18 5.05 -15.57 -2.26
N THR A 19 5.80 -14.76 -1.51
CA THR A 19 6.02 -15.01 -0.08
C THR A 19 4.77 -14.60 0.69
N PRO A 20 4.17 -15.49 1.51
CA PRO A 20 3.03 -15.13 2.36
C PRO A 20 3.39 -13.97 3.30
N LEU A 21 2.48 -13.01 3.46
CA LEU A 21 2.73 -11.82 4.30
C LEU A 21 3.05 -12.19 5.75
N ARG A 22 2.41 -13.24 6.30
CA ARG A 22 2.72 -13.76 7.63
C ARG A 22 4.18 -14.19 7.79
N ASP A 23 4.78 -14.78 6.76
CA ASP A 23 6.15 -15.29 6.80
C ASP A 23 7.14 -14.11 6.74
N VAL A 24 6.81 -13.08 5.95
CA VAL A 24 7.57 -11.82 5.91
C VAL A 24 7.51 -11.13 7.28
N VAL A 25 6.32 -10.99 7.88
CA VAL A 25 6.17 -10.35 9.18
C VAL A 25 6.91 -11.12 10.28
N ALA A 26 6.81 -12.45 10.30
CA ALA A 26 7.52 -13.30 11.24
C ALA A 26 9.05 -13.15 11.12
N LEU A 27 9.56 -13.09 9.89
CA LEU A 27 10.98 -12.83 9.66
C LEU A 27 11.39 -11.44 10.20
N LEU A 28 10.64 -10.40 9.87
CA LEU A 28 10.96 -9.02 10.24
C LEU A 28 10.86 -8.76 11.75
N ALA A 29 10.07 -9.53 12.49
CA ALA A 29 9.98 -9.44 13.95
C ALA A 29 11.33 -9.70 14.66
N GLY A 30 12.24 -10.44 14.02
CA GLY A 30 13.60 -10.68 14.52
C GLY A 30 14.57 -9.50 14.32
N TYR A 31 14.17 -8.41 13.68
CA TYR A 31 15.03 -7.27 13.34
C TYR A 31 14.53 -5.98 13.99
N PRO A 32 15.02 -5.62 15.20
CA PRO A 32 14.60 -4.40 15.91
C PRO A 32 14.90 -3.09 15.17
N GLN A 33 15.74 -3.12 14.12
CA GLN A 33 15.93 -1.98 13.24
C GLN A 33 14.70 -1.66 12.39
N VAL A 34 13.80 -2.63 12.16
CA VAL A 34 12.56 -2.44 11.39
C VAL A 34 11.53 -1.76 12.29
N VAL A 35 11.23 -0.50 12.00
CA VAL A 35 10.34 0.33 12.83
C VAL A 35 8.95 0.54 12.23
N ALA A 36 8.76 0.16 10.98
CA ALA A 36 7.47 0.16 10.29
C ALA A 36 7.53 -0.80 9.10
N LEU A 37 6.36 -1.33 8.70
CA LEU A 37 6.25 -2.14 7.50
C LEU A 37 4.94 -1.84 6.77
N GLY A 38 4.85 -2.17 5.50
CA GLY A 38 3.63 -1.87 4.76
C GLY A 38 3.67 -2.31 3.31
N ILE A 39 2.80 -1.69 2.52
CA ILE A 39 2.59 -2.03 1.11
C ILE A 39 2.71 -0.80 0.24
N ASN A 40 3.24 -1.00 -0.96
CA ASN A 40 3.21 0.02 -1.99
C ASN A 40 3.08 -0.55 -3.40
N CYS A 41 2.80 0.34 -4.35
CA CYS A 41 2.66 0.00 -5.77
C CYS A 41 1.52 -1.01 -6.07
N ILE A 42 0.46 -0.99 -5.26
CA ILE A 42 -0.73 -1.82 -5.43
C ILE A 42 -1.91 -1.00 -5.95
N ALA A 43 -2.93 -1.71 -6.45
CA ALA A 43 -4.19 -1.08 -6.83
C ALA A 43 -4.86 -0.48 -5.59
N LEU A 44 -5.49 0.68 -5.75
CA LEU A 44 -6.05 1.45 -4.64
C LEU A 44 -7.10 0.64 -3.89
N GLU A 45 -7.95 -0.09 -4.61
CA GLU A 45 -9.02 -0.94 -4.10
C GLU A 45 -8.54 -2.12 -3.24
N ASN A 46 -7.28 -2.54 -3.38
CA ASN A 46 -6.71 -3.67 -2.63
C ASN A 46 -6.04 -3.25 -1.31
N THR A 47 -5.90 -1.95 -1.07
CA THR A 47 -5.11 -1.41 0.07
C THR A 47 -5.72 -1.74 1.43
N THR A 48 -7.01 -1.50 1.60
CA THR A 48 -7.68 -1.66 2.90
C THR A 48 -7.61 -3.11 3.38
N ALA A 49 -7.92 -4.08 2.51
CA ALA A 49 -7.85 -5.49 2.86
C ALA A 49 -6.42 -5.95 3.22
N ALA A 50 -5.42 -5.47 2.46
CA ALA A 50 -4.02 -5.79 2.74
C ALA A 50 -3.53 -5.18 4.06
N LEU A 51 -3.93 -3.95 4.38
CA LEU A 51 -3.61 -3.31 5.66
C LEU A 51 -4.27 -4.01 6.84
N GLN A 52 -5.55 -4.37 6.72
CA GLN A 52 -6.27 -5.13 7.77
C GLN A 52 -5.58 -6.47 8.05
N HIS A 53 -5.12 -7.16 7.00
CA HIS A 53 -4.37 -8.40 7.17
C HIS A 53 -3.04 -8.17 7.89
N LEU A 54 -2.27 -7.16 7.50
CA LEU A 54 -1.01 -6.81 8.18
C LEU A 54 -1.24 -6.36 9.63
N HIS A 55 -2.32 -5.62 9.90
CA HIS A 55 -2.68 -5.14 11.23
C HIS A 55 -2.93 -6.29 12.21
N GLY A 56 -3.48 -7.41 11.73
CA GLY A 56 -3.64 -8.63 12.53
C GLY A 56 -2.33 -9.40 12.79
N LEU A 57 -1.23 -9.06 12.11
CA LEU A 57 0.05 -9.77 12.17
C LEU A 57 1.15 -9.00 12.91
N THR A 58 1.02 -7.68 13.04
CA THR A 58 2.05 -6.84 13.68
C THR A 58 1.44 -5.65 14.42
N VAL A 59 2.15 -5.19 15.43
CA VAL A 59 1.87 -3.92 16.15
C VAL A 59 2.71 -2.75 15.64
N LEU A 60 3.61 -3.00 14.67
CA LEU A 60 4.40 -1.93 14.07
C LEU A 60 3.49 -0.97 13.29
N PRO A 61 3.79 0.34 13.29
CA PRO A 61 3.11 1.30 12.43
C PRO A 61 3.10 0.83 10.98
N LEU A 62 1.93 0.89 10.33
CA LEU A 62 1.79 0.44 8.96
C LEU A 62 2.02 1.57 7.95
N VAL A 63 2.54 1.18 6.78
CA VAL A 63 2.84 2.08 5.66
C VAL A 63 1.98 1.74 4.44
N VAL A 64 1.44 2.75 3.76
CA VAL A 64 0.65 2.55 2.54
C VAL A 64 0.90 3.63 1.50
N TYR A 65 1.45 3.22 0.35
CA TYR A 65 1.70 4.07 -0.81
C TYR A 65 1.14 3.40 -2.09
N PRO A 66 -0.17 3.48 -2.39
CA PRO A 66 -0.75 2.80 -3.54
C PRO A 66 -0.55 3.59 -4.85
N ASN A 67 -0.94 2.99 -5.96
CA ASN A 67 -1.04 3.70 -7.24
C ASN A 67 -2.22 4.68 -7.22
N SER A 68 -2.26 5.64 -8.15
CA SER A 68 -3.29 6.70 -8.26
C SER A 68 -4.75 6.22 -8.37
N GLY A 69 -4.99 4.93 -8.60
CA GLY A 69 -6.29 4.37 -8.96
C GLY A 69 -6.41 4.05 -10.45
N GLU A 70 -5.47 4.51 -11.28
CA GLU A 70 -5.34 4.04 -12.66
C GLU A 70 -4.97 2.53 -12.67
N HIS A 71 -5.55 1.81 -13.62
CA HIS A 71 -5.22 0.41 -13.85
C HIS A 71 -4.12 0.30 -14.91
N TYR A 72 -3.02 -0.36 -14.56
CA TYR A 72 -1.96 -0.70 -15.52
C TYR A 72 -2.30 -2.00 -16.23
N ASP A 73 -2.43 -1.96 -17.55
CA ASP A 73 -2.47 -3.14 -18.39
C ASP A 73 -1.04 -3.59 -18.74
N ALA A 74 -0.70 -4.80 -18.32
CA ALA A 74 0.62 -5.39 -18.56
C ALA A 74 0.84 -5.82 -20.03
N VAL A 75 -0.22 -6.10 -20.77
CA VAL A 75 -0.17 -6.56 -22.16
C VAL A 75 0.11 -5.38 -23.07
N SER A 76 -0.73 -4.34 -22.99
CA SER A 76 -0.52 -3.11 -23.77
C SER A 76 0.57 -2.20 -23.18
N LYS A 77 0.97 -2.42 -21.92
CA LYS A 77 1.89 -1.57 -21.14
C LYS A 77 1.38 -0.13 -20.99
N THR A 78 0.07 0.04 -20.87
CA THR A 78 -0.58 1.35 -20.75
C THR A 78 -1.38 1.48 -19.46
N TRP A 79 -1.65 2.72 -19.06
CA TRP A 79 -2.47 3.06 -17.91
C TRP A 79 -3.86 3.48 -18.39
N HIS A 80 -4.89 3.01 -17.69
CA HIS A 80 -6.28 3.33 -17.99
C HIS A 80 -6.97 3.90 -16.74
N HIS A 81 -7.75 4.96 -16.93
CA HIS A 81 -8.62 5.49 -15.88
C HIS A 81 -9.85 4.60 -15.69
N HIS A 82 -10.32 4.50 -14.45
CA HIS A 82 -11.51 3.73 -14.11
C HIS A 82 -12.75 4.66 -14.13
N GLY A 83 -13.37 4.86 -15.29
CA GLY A 83 -14.65 5.57 -15.43
C GLY A 83 -14.71 7.00 -14.88
N GLU A 84 -15.93 7.57 -14.80
CA GLU A 84 -16.19 8.99 -14.48
C GLU A 84 -16.14 9.34 -12.97
N HIS A 85 -15.89 8.36 -12.09
CA HIS A 85 -15.69 8.58 -10.66
C HIS A 85 -14.48 7.76 -10.17
N CYS A 86 -13.28 8.27 -10.45
CA CYS A 86 -12.07 7.72 -9.87
C CYS A 86 -12.06 8.06 -8.37
N ALA A 87 -12.24 7.04 -7.51
CA ALA A 87 -12.02 7.20 -6.08
C ALA A 87 -10.62 7.77 -5.84
N GLN A 88 -10.53 8.84 -5.06
CA GLN A 88 -9.27 9.51 -4.78
C GLN A 88 -8.54 8.81 -3.64
N LEU A 89 -7.22 8.93 -3.65
CA LEU A 89 -6.35 8.38 -2.61
C LEU A 89 -6.78 8.86 -1.20
N ALA A 90 -7.22 10.11 -1.10
CA ALA A 90 -7.68 10.71 0.14
C ALA A 90 -9.04 10.18 0.64
N ASP A 91 -9.84 9.50 -0.19
CA ASP A 91 -11.12 8.90 0.21
C ASP A 91 -10.93 7.68 1.10
N TYR A 92 -9.79 7.00 0.95
CA TYR A 92 -9.44 5.80 1.73
C TYR A 92 -8.75 6.12 3.06
N LEU A 93 -8.34 7.37 3.28
CA LEU A 93 -7.54 7.78 4.44
C LEU A 93 -8.14 7.31 5.78
N PRO A 94 -9.45 7.48 6.08
CA PRO A 94 -10.03 7.02 7.34
C PRO A 94 -9.92 5.50 7.53
N GLN A 95 -10.14 4.73 6.44
CA GLN A 95 -10.07 3.28 6.47
C GLN A 95 -8.63 2.79 6.74
N TRP A 96 -7.64 3.45 6.13
CA TRP A 96 -6.23 3.13 6.34
C TRP A 96 -5.78 3.45 7.76
N GLN A 97 -6.16 4.60 8.31
CA GLN A 97 -5.84 4.98 9.68
C GLN A 97 -6.43 3.99 10.70
N ALA A 98 -7.70 3.59 10.49
CA ALA A 98 -8.37 2.57 11.29
C ALA A 98 -7.70 1.20 11.17
N ALA A 99 -7.14 0.87 10.00
CA ALA A 99 -6.36 -0.35 9.78
C ALA A 99 -4.88 -0.24 10.24
N GLY A 100 -4.53 0.77 11.05
CA GLY A 100 -3.20 0.89 11.67
C GLY A 100 -2.15 1.61 10.82
N ALA A 101 -2.50 2.15 9.65
CA ALA A 101 -1.58 2.95 8.85
C ALA A 101 -1.23 4.27 9.55
N ARG A 102 0.06 4.63 9.49
CA ARG A 102 0.61 5.87 10.06
C ARG A 102 1.51 6.62 9.08
N LEU A 103 2.06 5.93 8.09
CA LEU A 103 2.82 6.53 6.99
C LEU A 103 2.02 6.33 5.71
N ILE A 104 1.47 7.41 5.17
CA ILE A 104 0.46 7.38 4.10
C ILE A 104 0.90 8.34 3.00
N GLY A 105 0.74 7.93 1.75
CA GLY A 105 1.21 8.68 0.58
C GLY A 105 0.86 7.94 -0.71
N GLY A 106 1.61 8.20 -1.78
CA GLY A 106 1.34 7.67 -3.11
C GLY A 106 2.55 7.02 -3.77
N CYS A 107 2.31 6.16 -4.76
CA CYS A 107 3.32 5.52 -5.60
C CYS A 107 3.09 5.86 -7.08
N CYS A 108 2.95 4.87 -7.97
CA CYS A 108 2.86 5.14 -9.40
C CYS A 108 1.68 6.06 -9.72
N ARG A 109 1.99 7.09 -10.54
CA ARG A 109 1.04 8.05 -11.10
C ARG A 109 0.34 8.97 -10.09
N THR A 110 0.70 8.86 -8.83
CA THR A 110 0.29 9.86 -7.84
C THR A 110 1.07 11.16 -8.07
N THR A 111 0.45 12.27 -7.68
CA THR A 111 0.92 13.62 -7.95
C THR A 111 0.97 14.43 -6.65
N PRO A 112 1.61 15.61 -6.65
CA PRO A 112 1.52 16.51 -5.50
C PRO A 112 0.09 16.90 -5.10
N ALA A 113 -0.86 16.91 -6.04
CA ALA A 113 -2.26 17.18 -5.76
C ALA A 113 -2.90 16.09 -4.89
N ASP A 114 -2.54 14.82 -5.10
CA ASP A 114 -3.01 13.70 -4.26
C ASP A 114 -2.48 13.83 -2.83
N ILE A 115 -1.22 14.24 -2.66
CA ILE A 115 -0.61 14.47 -1.35
C ILE A 115 -1.25 15.68 -0.65
N ALA A 116 -1.56 16.74 -1.38
CA ALA A 116 -2.30 17.88 -0.86
C ALA A 116 -3.71 17.48 -0.40
N ALA A 117 -4.40 16.63 -1.17
CA ALA A 117 -5.72 16.11 -0.79
C ALA A 117 -5.66 15.23 0.47
N LEU A 118 -4.63 14.38 0.61
CA LEU A 118 -4.38 13.64 1.85
C LEU A 118 -4.16 14.60 3.03
N LYS A 119 -3.32 15.63 2.85
CA LYS A 119 -3.00 16.59 3.90
C LYS A 119 -4.22 17.40 4.35
N ALA A 120 -5.14 17.71 3.43
CA ALA A 120 -6.37 18.43 3.74
C ALA A 120 -7.36 17.60 4.59
N ARG A 121 -7.19 16.27 4.65
CA ARG A 121 -8.08 15.34 5.36
C ARG A 121 -7.42 14.63 6.55
N SER A 122 -6.14 14.91 6.82
CA SER A 122 -5.31 14.25 7.85
C SER A 122 -5.21 15.02 9.16
#